data_AF-A0A1E4KAT9-F1
#
_entry.id   AF-A0A1E4KAT9-F1
#
_cell.length_a   1.000
_cell.length_b   1.000
_cell.length_c   1.000
_cell.angle_alpha   90.00
_cell.angle_beta   90.00
_cell.angle_gamma   90.00
#
_symmetry.space_group_name_H-M   'P 1'
#
loop_
_entity.id
_entity.type
_entity.pdbx_description
1 polymer ?
#
loop_
_entity_poly.entity_id
_entity_poly.type
_entity_poly.pdbx_seq_one_letter_code
_entity_poly.pdbx_strand_id
1 'polypeptide(L)'
;MALPTIAPAEPRGSRAEPHIGRIDAIDTAPARSGRVAPVRRSGKGPWIFIAAAVLLLAAGGFALWRNQDKLRALLPRTELNDVLARADGALAKGKLSGSSDSARELFESARVLDPDNDIARAGLRRVGEALVAEAVAATQRRDFAVAHARLADARALLAGGAAVDQAAAALKQAEAATTEVSGLFDQAEAALAAGKLLDAGGAIELYERVLAGDAANAPAQAGLRKAGAALAAQTRELLNQGKLDDAASRIEAIARALPNDPVLPTLRAELTAARASASAALEQRLKRGEELLRSGRIAGDGEDNALAQFKAVLARDANNAKARAGLAQVARALVLQANAALEQSDPTAAERLLHQAEALAPGSADLAAARGELRELRERLEIAASRPILTPEQQQKLASLLAAAEKAARDGNLVLPPGSSAYDQYRSALALDGRNAQALAGLQSLPQVARDQFNIAIGQQKLDRARDFVDTLEQLAPADASLPTLRARLAESLLDEAEQRVAQNRPGDARRALEAARGLSPANPRLGALEQKLRELGRAADGGSR
;
A
#
# COMPACT_ATOMS: atom_id res chain seq x y z
N MET A 1 19.68 -47.81 -3.65
CA MET A 1 18.60 -48.53 -4.35
C MET A 1 18.11 -47.65 -5.50
N ALA A 2 18.28 -48.16 -6.72
CA ALA A 2 17.60 -47.88 -7.99
C ALA A 2 17.34 -46.43 -8.48
N LEU A 3 17.91 -46.17 -9.67
CA LEU A 3 17.53 -45.16 -10.68
C LEU A 3 16.09 -45.42 -11.21
N PRO A 4 15.53 -44.50 -12.04
CA PRO A 4 15.69 -44.72 -13.48
C PRO A 4 15.97 -43.47 -14.34
N THR A 5 16.70 -43.78 -15.41
CA THR A 5 17.10 -43.07 -16.63
C THR A 5 15.94 -42.55 -17.49
N ILE A 6 16.06 -41.33 -18.06
CA ILE A 6 15.56 -40.97 -19.41
C ILE A 6 16.57 -40.02 -20.10
N ALA A 7 16.82 -40.29 -21.38
CA ALA A 7 17.84 -39.71 -22.27
C ALA A 7 17.54 -38.26 -22.76
N PRO A 8 18.55 -37.54 -23.33
CA PRO A 8 18.43 -36.15 -23.74
C PRO A 8 18.11 -35.97 -25.24
N ALA A 9 17.52 -34.82 -25.58
CA ALA A 9 17.31 -34.33 -26.95
C ALA A 9 18.18 -33.08 -27.21
N GLU A 10 18.84 -33.03 -28.36
CA GLU A 10 19.67 -31.91 -28.85
C GLU A 10 18.82 -30.65 -29.17
N PRO A 11 19.43 -29.45 -29.33
CA PRO A 11 19.91 -29.09 -30.67
C PRO A 11 21.16 -28.16 -30.75
N ARG A 12 21.88 -28.33 -31.87
CA ARG A 12 22.60 -27.34 -32.72
C ARG A 12 23.68 -26.45 -32.10
N GLY A 13 24.88 -26.60 -32.67
CA GLY A 13 25.78 -25.47 -32.91
C GLY A 13 27.24 -25.87 -33.12
N SER A 14 27.70 -25.89 -34.38
CA SER A 14 29.11 -25.65 -34.66
C SER A 14 29.32 -25.05 -36.05
N ARG A 15 30.21 -24.05 -36.02
CA ARG A 15 30.68 -23.11 -37.03
C ARG A 15 32.01 -23.64 -37.60
N ALA A 16 32.34 -23.27 -38.84
CA ALA A 16 33.67 -23.08 -39.49
C ALA A 16 34.85 -24.01 -39.09
N GLU A 17 35.75 -24.53 -39.91
CA GLU A 17 36.18 -24.41 -41.32
C GLU A 17 37.21 -25.56 -41.54
N PRO A 18 37.78 -25.79 -42.75
CA PRO A 18 38.32 -27.09 -43.15
C PRO A 18 39.76 -27.38 -42.71
N HIS A 19 40.03 -28.66 -42.46
CA HIS A 19 41.36 -29.23 -42.26
C HIS A 19 41.87 -29.82 -43.59
N ILE A 20 43.11 -29.50 -43.95
CA ILE A 20 43.81 -30.04 -45.12
C ILE A 20 44.21 -31.49 -44.83
N GLY A 21 43.74 -32.42 -45.66
CA GLY A 21 44.07 -33.84 -45.62
C GLY A 21 44.68 -34.31 -46.95
N ARG A 22 45.83 -34.96 -46.85
CA ARG A 22 46.67 -35.48 -47.93
C ARG A 22 46.06 -36.69 -48.65
N ILE A 23 46.24 -36.70 -49.96
CA ILE A 23 46.76 -37.79 -50.82
C ILE A 23 47.05 -39.11 -50.08
N ASP A 24 46.28 -40.16 -50.35
CA ASP A 24 46.68 -41.26 -51.24
C ASP A 24 45.69 -42.43 -51.18
N ALA A 25 45.69 -43.18 -52.28
CA ALA A 25 45.31 -44.58 -52.45
C ALA A 25 43.88 -44.94 -52.92
N ILE A 26 43.84 -45.35 -54.20
CA ILE A 26 43.43 -46.68 -54.70
C ILE A 26 42.01 -47.14 -54.33
N ASP A 27 41.11 -47.23 -55.31
CA ASP A 27 40.79 -48.51 -55.98
C ASP A 27 39.64 -48.30 -56.98
N THR A 28 39.82 -48.69 -58.24
CA THR A 28 38.70 -49.15 -59.09
C THR A 28 39.24 -49.94 -60.27
N ALA A 29 39.12 -51.26 -60.16
CA ALA A 29 38.86 -52.17 -61.26
C ALA A 29 37.83 -53.19 -60.70
N PRO A 30 36.91 -53.78 -61.48
CA PRO A 30 37.33 -54.53 -62.66
C PRO A 30 36.32 -54.62 -63.82
N ALA A 31 36.82 -55.26 -64.89
CA ALA A 31 36.21 -56.41 -65.56
C ALA A 31 35.72 -56.24 -67.02
N ARG A 32 36.54 -56.88 -67.88
CA ARG A 32 36.19 -57.90 -68.90
C ARG A 32 35.78 -57.42 -70.29
N SER A 33 36.10 -58.14 -71.36
CA SER A 33 37.24 -58.97 -71.79
C SER A 33 36.84 -59.53 -73.16
N GLY A 34 37.73 -59.45 -74.14
CA GLY A 34 37.60 -60.20 -75.39
C GLY A 34 38.97 -60.36 -76.04
N ARG A 35 39.66 -61.46 -75.71
CA ARG A 35 40.93 -61.90 -76.29
C ARG A 35 40.70 -62.51 -77.68
N VAL A 36 41.57 -62.21 -78.65
CA VAL A 36 42.21 -63.20 -79.55
C VAL A 36 43.59 -62.65 -79.99
N ALA A 37 44.64 -63.48 -79.90
CA ALA A 37 46.00 -63.29 -80.46
C ALA A 37 46.19 -64.31 -81.62
N PRO A 38 47.33 -64.42 -82.34
CA PRO A 38 48.57 -63.62 -82.40
C PRO A 38 49.02 -63.32 -83.87
N VAL A 39 50.19 -62.70 -84.07
CA VAL A 39 51.30 -63.15 -84.97
C VAL A 39 52.39 -62.07 -85.03
N ARG A 40 53.62 -62.47 -84.68
CA ARG A 40 54.86 -61.72 -84.94
C ARG A 40 55.22 -61.84 -86.42
N ARG A 41 55.68 -60.75 -87.05
CA ARG A 41 56.91 -60.75 -87.85
C ARG A 41 57.46 -59.35 -88.08
N SER A 42 58.78 -59.30 -88.08
CA SER A 42 59.70 -58.18 -88.13
C SER A 42 59.69 -57.39 -89.44
N GLY A 43 59.95 -56.09 -89.35
CA GLY A 43 60.42 -55.27 -90.47
C GLY A 43 60.73 -53.84 -90.01
N LYS A 44 62.00 -53.42 -90.13
CA LYS A 44 62.49 -52.10 -89.69
C LYS A 44 62.15 -51.01 -90.71
N GLY A 45 61.73 -49.83 -90.21
CA GLY A 45 61.83 -48.51 -90.86
C GLY A 45 60.56 -47.96 -91.55
N PRO A 46 60.42 -46.64 -91.79
CA PRO A 46 60.93 -45.47 -91.06
C PRO A 46 59.74 -44.56 -90.64
N TRP A 47 59.28 -44.67 -89.39
CA TRP A 47 58.11 -43.94 -88.85
C TRP A 47 58.35 -42.43 -88.57
N ILE A 48 59.58 -41.96 -88.76
CA ILE A 48 60.00 -40.58 -88.41
C ILE A 48 59.35 -39.55 -89.36
N PHE A 49 59.03 -39.92 -90.60
CA PHE A 49 58.41 -39.01 -91.58
C PHE A 49 56.91 -38.77 -91.31
N ILE A 50 56.21 -39.74 -90.71
CA ILE A 50 54.78 -39.59 -90.39
C ILE A 50 54.61 -38.74 -89.12
N ALA A 51 55.48 -38.93 -88.12
CA ALA A 51 55.48 -38.10 -86.92
C ALA A 51 55.82 -36.63 -87.22
N ALA A 52 56.74 -36.36 -88.15
CA ALA A 52 57.06 -35.00 -88.59
C ALA A 52 55.91 -34.33 -89.36
N ALA A 53 55.15 -35.09 -90.17
CA ALA A 53 53.99 -34.57 -90.89
C ALA A 53 52.83 -34.20 -89.95
N VAL A 54 52.59 -35.00 -88.90
CA VAL A 54 51.57 -34.70 -87.87
C VAL A 54 51.99 -33.51 -87.02
N LEU A 55 53.27 -33.37 -86.67
CA LEU A 55 53.80 -32.19 -85.97
C LEU A 55 53.76 -30.93 -86.83
N LEU A 56 53.98 -31.02 -88.15
CA LEU A 56 53.81 -29.89 -89.08
C LEU A 56 52.34 -29.50 -89.28
N LEU A 57 51.42 -30.47 -89.29
CA LEU A 57 49.98 -30.19 -89.33
C LEU A 57 49.47 -29.64 -88.00
N ALA A 58 50.00 -30.10 -86.86
CA ALA A 58 49.67 -29.58 -85.54
C ALA A 58 50.30 -28.19 -85.30
N ALA A 59 51.54 -27.96 -85.72
CA ALA A 59 52.20 -26.66 -85.67
C ALA A 59 51.60 -25.68 -86.70
N GLY A 60 51.20 -26.17 -87.87
CA GLY A 60 50.45 -25.41 -88.87
C GLY A 60 49.07 -25.04 -88.37
N GLY A 61 48.35 -25.98 -87.74
CA GLY A 61 47.05 -25.74 -87.08
C GLY A 61 47.17 -24.79 -85.88
N PHE A 62 48.22 -24.91 -85.09
CA PHE A 62 48.52 -24.03 -83.96
C PHE A 62 48.96 -22.63 -84.41
N ALA A 63 49.73 -22.52 -85.50
CA ALA A 63 50.08 -21.26 -86.13
C ALA A 63 48.86 -20.61 -86.79
N LEU A 64 47.98 -21.39 -87.43
CA LEU A 64 46.69 -20.95 -87.98
C LEU A 64 45.75 -20.44 -86.88
N TRP A 65 45.72 -21.11 -85.72
CA TRP A 65 44.95 -20.69 -84.55
C TRP A 65 45.54 -19.42 -83.90
N ARG A 66 46.86 -19.32 -83.80
CA ARG A 66 47.58 -18.18 -83.23
C ARG A 66 47.59 -16.93 -84.12
N ASN A 67 47.45 -17.07 -85.44
CA ASN A 67 47.42 -15.97 -86.41
C ASN A 67 46.02 -15.71 -87.02
N GLN A 68 44.94 -16.12 -86.35
CA GLN A 68 43.57 -15.88 -86.86
C GLN A 68 43.28 -14.40 -87.18
N ASP A 69 43.88 -13.47 -86.42
CA ASP A 69 43.72 -12.02 -86.67
C ASP A 69 44.42 -11.56 -87.96
N LYS A 70 45.55 -12.18 -88.31
CA LYS A 70 46.36 -11.83 -89.50
C LYS A 70 45.85 -12.49 -90.79
N LEU A 71 45.24 -13.66 -90.69
CA LEU A 71 44.65 -14.35 -91.85
C LEU A 71 43.29 -13.78 -92.26
N ARG A 72 42.51 -13.26 -91.31
CA ARG A 72 41.28 -12.48 -91.61
C ARG A 72 41.57 -11.17 -92.36
N ALA A 73 42.80 -10.67 -92.34
CA ALA A 73 43.19 -9.41 -92.99
C ALA A 73 43.40 -9.51 -94.52
N LEU A 74 43.38 -10.73 -95.08
CA LEU A 74 43.54 -10.99 -96.52
C LEU A 74 42.19 -11.13 -97.28
N LEU A 75 41.06 -11.08 -96.56
CA LEU A 75 39.74 -10.93 -97.17
C LEU A 75 39.46 -9.43 -97.37
N PRO A 76 38.82 -8.99 -98.47
CA PRO A 76 38.41 -7.58 -98.61
C PRO A 76 37.42 -7.26 -97.49
N ARG A 77 37.93 -6.65 -96.40
CA ARG A 77 37.10 -6.19 -95.29
C ARG A 77 36.45 -4.91 -95.75
N THR A 78 35.17 -5.02 -96.07
CA THR A 78 34.30 -3.84 -96.09
C THR A 78 34.35 -3.23 -94.69
N GLU A 79 34.43 -1.90 -94.58
CA GLU A 79 34.53 -1.19 -93.29
C GLU A 79 33.48 -1.69 -92.27
N LEU A 80 32.32 -2.12 -92.76
CA LEU A 80 31.23 -2.78 -92.02
C LEU A 80 31.68 -4.02 -91.20
N ASN A 81 32.44 -4.95 -91.78
CA ASN A 81 32.86 -6.18 -91.09
C ASN A 81 33.83 -5.90 -89.94
N ASP A 82 34.68 -4.88 -90.07
CA ASP A 82 35.60 -4.44 -89.02
C ASP A 82 34.87 -3.71 -87.88
N VAL A 83 33.84 -2.93 -88.21
CA VAL A 83 32.96 -2.32 -87.21
C VAL A 83 32.20 -3.39 -86.43
N LEU A 84 31.61 -4.38 -87.11
CA LEU A 84 30.86 -5.48 -86.45
C LEU A 84 31.75 -6.33 -85.52
N ALA A 85 32.97 -6.67 -85.95
CA ALA A 85 33.91 -7.42 -85.11
C ALA A 85 34.34 -6.63 -83.85
N ARG A 86 34.54 -5.31 -83.97
CA ARG A 86 34.79 -4.44 -82.81
C ARG A 86 33.56 -4.33 -81.91
N ALA A 87 32.36 -4.27 -82.48
CA ALA A 87 31.10 -4.20 -81.75
C ALA A 87 30.86 -5.47 -80.90
N ASP A 88 31.02 -6.67 -81.48
CA ASP A 88 30.95 -7.93 -80.73
C ASP A 88 32.03 -8.00 -79.64
N GLY A 89 33.25 -7.50 -79.93
CA GLY A 89 34.33 -7.40 -78.94
C GLY A 89 34.03 -6.43 -77.78
N ALA A 90 33.33 -5.32 -78.05
CA ALA A 90 32.88 -4.38 -77.03
C ALA A 90 31.76 -4.97 -76.16
N LEU A 91 30.81 -5.69 -76.78
CA LEU A 91 29.72 -6.39 -76.10
C LEU A 91 30.27 -7.46 -75.15
N ALA A 92 31.22 -8.29 -75.61
CA ALA A 92 31.86 -9.31 -74.79
C ALA A 92 32.62 -8.74 -73.57
N LYS A 93 33.08 -7.49 -73.65
CA LYS A 93 33.77 -6.78 -72.55
C LYS A 93 32.80 -6.03 -71.63
N GLY A 94 31.49 -6.10 -71.86
CA GLY A 94 30.49 -5.36 -71.10
C GLY A 94 30.51 -3.85 -71.33
N LYS A 95 31.16 -3.36 -72.40
CA LYS A 95 31.12 -1.95 -72.79
C LYS A 95 29.85 -1.70 -73.62
N LEU A 96 28.72 -1.62 -72.94
CA LEU A 96 27.40 -1.67 -73.59
C LEU A 96 26.96 -0.35 -74.24
N SER A 97 27.15 0.79 -73.57
CA SER A 97 26.74 2.13 -74.04
C SER A 97 27.57 3.26 -73.42
N GLY A 98 27.47 4.48 -73.98
CA GLY A 98 27.95 5.72 -73.36
C GLY A 98 29.37 6.13 -73.76
N SER A 99 29.92 5.53 -74.81
CA SER A 99 31.23 5.90 -75.38
C SER A 99 31.27 5.54 -76.86
N SER A 100 32.08 6.27 -77.65
CA SER A 100 32.21 6.07 -79.10
C SER A 100 32.59 4.63 -79.51
N ASP A 101 33.26 3.91 -78.60
CA ASP A 101 33.79 2.57 -78.84
C ASP A 101 32.94 1.48 -78.14
N SER A 102 31.75 1.83 -77.66
CA SER A 102 30.85 0.88 -77.02
C SER A 102 30.03 0.09 -78.04
N ALA A 103 29.50 -1.04 -77.59
CA ALA A 103 28.83 -2.00 -78.45
C ALA A 103 27.63 -1.38 -79.17
N ARG A 104 26.82 -0.56 -78.49
CA ARG A 104 25.69 0.16 -79.08
C ARG A 104 26.13 1.05 -80.23
N GLU A 105 27.07 1.96 -79.99
CA GLU A 105 27.52 2.99 -80.93
C GLU A 105 28.18 2.32 -82.17
N LEU A 106 28.94 1.24 -81.95
CA LEU A 106 29.53 0.47 -83.03
C LEU A 106 28.47 -0.28 -83.86
N PHE A 107 27.49 -0.95 -83.24
CA PHE A 107 26.42 -1.60 -84.00
C PHE A 107 25.46 -0.59 -84.67
N GLU A 108 25.25 0.60 -84.10
CA GLU A 108 24.49 1.68 -84.73
C GLU A 108 25.22 2.24 -85.95
N SER A 109 26.55 2.43 -85.84
CA SER A 109 27.37 2.83 -87.00
C SER A 109 27.34 1.78 -88.11
N ALA A 110 27.36 0.49 -87.77
CA ALA A 110 27.18 -0.60 -88.73
C ALA A 110 25.80 -0.55 -89.42
N ARG A 111 24.73 -0.17 -88.70
CA ARG A 111 23.38 0.01 -89.25
C ARG A 111 23.27 1.22 -90.17
N VAL A 112 24.04 2.29 -89.94
CA VAL A 112 24.10 3.46 -90.84
C VAL A 112 24.81 3.10 -92.15
N LEU A 113 25.86 2.28 -92.08
CA LEU A 113 26.59 1.79 -93.25
C LEU A 113 25.74 0.84 -94.10
N ASP A 114 24.94 -0.03 -93.46
CA ASP A 114 24.03 -0.96 -94.12
C ASP A 114 22.72 -1.11 -93.32
N PRO A 115 21.62 -0.44 -93.76
CA PRO A 115 20.33 -0.50 -93.08
C PRO A 115 19.66 -1.88 -93.05
N ASP A 116 19.98 -2.77 -94.00
CA ASP A 116 19.33 -4.09 -94.15
C ASP A 116 20.12 -5.23 -93.46
N ASN A 117 21.20 -4.90 -92.73
CA ASN A 117 22.07 -5.89 -92.11
C ASN A 117 21.46 -6.58 -90.87
N ASP A 118 21.13 -7.86 -91.01
CA ASP A 118 20.60 -8.72 -89.93
C ASP A 118 21.55 -8.89 -88.73
N ILE A 119 22.85 -8.91 -88.96
CA ILE A 119 23.86 -9.09 -87.90
C ILE A 119 23.93 -7.85 -87.02
N ALA A 120 23.91 -6.65 -87.61
CA ALA A 120 23.86 -5.39 -86.87
C ALA A 120 22.57 -5.30 -86.04
N ARG A 121 21.41 -5.67 -86.63
CA ARG A 121 20.11 -5.71 -85.91
C ARG A 121 20.12 -6.72 -84.76
N ALA A 122 20.67 -7.93 -84.96
CA ALA A 122 20.81 -8.93 -83.92
C ALA A 122 21.82 -8.51 -82.83
N GLY A 123 22.88 -7.80 -83.20
CA GLY A 123 23.85 -7.20 -82.28
C GLY A 123 23.21 -6.17 -81.36
N LEU A 124 22.48 -5.20 -81.91
CA LEU A 124 21.74 -4.19 -81.14
C LEU A 124 20.73 -4.83 -80.17
N ARG A 125 20.05 -5.91 -80.58
CA ARG A 125 19.17 -6.68 -79.68
C ARG A 125 19.93 -7.30 -78.51
N ARG A 126 21.07 -7.96 -78.76
CA ARG A 126 21.93 -8.52 -77.70
C ARG A 126 22.46 -7.46 -76.74
N VAL A 127 22.83 -6.27 -77.26
CA VAL A 127 23.24 -5.13 -76.41
C VAL A 127 22.06 -4.67 -75.54
N GLY A 128 20.86 -4.53 -76.12
CA GLY A 128 19.66 -4.19 -75.37
C GLY A 128 19.33 -5.18 -74.26
N GLU A 129 19.40 -6.49 -74.53
CA GLU A 129 19.21 -7.56 -73.53
C GLU A 129 20.25 -7.49 -72.40
N ALA A 130 21.52 -7.25 -72.75
CA ALA A 130 22.59 -7.08 -71.75
C ALA A 130 22.37 -5.85 -70.87
N LEU A 131 21.87 -4.74 -71.44
CA LEU A 131 21.52 -3.53 -70.69
C LEU A 131 20.35 -3.76 -69.73
N VAL A 132 19.33 -4.55 -70.12
CA VAL A 132 18.24 -4.96 -69.21
C VAL A 132 18.80 -5.76 -68.03
N ALA A 133 19.69 -6.73 -68.29
CA ALA A 133 20.32 -7.52 -67.23
C ALA A 133 21.14 -6.66 -66.26
N GLU A 134 21.89 -5.68 -66.78
CA GLU A 134 22.63 -4.73 -65.96
C GLU A 134 21.71 -3.82 -65.14
N ALA A 135 20.59 -3.37 -65.71
CA ALA A 135 19.60 -2.58 -64.98
C ALA A 135 18.94 -3.36 -63.84
N VAL A 136 18.63 -4.64 -64.05
CA VAL A 136 18.12 -5.52 -62.98
C VAL A 136 19.17 -5.70 -61.88
N ALA A 137 20.43 -5.93 -62.22
CA ALA A 137 21.51 -6.03 -61.25
C ALA A 137 21.78 -4.70 -60.52
N ALA A 138 21.63 -3.56 -61.18
CA ALA A 138 21.70 -2.23 -60.55
C ALA A 138 20.53 -2.00 -59.59
N THR A 139 19.31 -2.41 -59.97
CA THR A 139 18.11 -2.36 -59.13
C THR A 139 18.29 -3.19 -57.85
N GLN A 140 18.85 -4.40 -57.96
CA GLN A 140 19.14 -5.26 -56.79
C GLN A 140 20.19 -4.66 -55.85
N ARG A 141 21.16 -3.91 -56.39
CA ARG A 141 22.16 -3.17 -55.62
C ARG A 141 21.65 -1.84 -55.07
N ARG A 142 20.37 -1.49 -55.32
CA ARG A 142 19.75 -0.21 -55.00
C ARG A 142 20.43 1.00 -55.65
N ASP A 143 21.12 0.79 -56.78
CA ASP A 143 21.69 1.86 -57.60
C ASP A 143 20.66 2.27 -58.67
N PHE A 144 19.64 3.01 -58.21
CA PHE A 144 18.49 3.37 -59.04
C PHE A 144 18.86 4.32 -60.18
N ALA A 145 19.87 5.19 -59.98
CA ALA A 145 20.35 6.09 -61.02
C ALA A 145 20.95 5.31 -62.20
N VAL A 146 21.80 4.32 -61.92
CA VAL A 146 22.35 3.43 -62.96
C VAL A 146 21.25 2.57 -63.58
N ALA A 147 20.31 2.05 -62.79
CA ALA A 147 19.21 1.24 -63.30
C ALA A 147 18.31 2.01 -64.31
N HIS A 148 17.97 3.27 -64.01
CA HIS A 148 17.21 4.15 -64.93
C HIS A 148 17.97 4.41 -66.22
N ALA A 149 19.27 4.74 -66.13
CA ALA A 149 20.11 5.01 -67.30
C ALA A 149 20.18 3.78 -68.23
N ARG A 150 20.43 2.58 -67.67
CA ARG A 150 20.52 1.34 -68.44
C ARG A 150 19.19 0.92 -69.05
N LEU A 151 18.06 1.14 -68.35
CA LEU A 151 16.73 0.90 -68.91
C LEU A 151 16.36 1.88 -70.02
N ALA A 152 16.76 3.15 -69.92
CA ALA A 152 16.54 4.12 -70.98
C ALA A 152 17.29 3.72 -72.26
N ASP A 153 18.54 3.29 -72.13
CA ASP A 153 19.33 2.77 -73.25
C ASP A 153 18.73 1.49 -73.86
N ALA A 154 18.30 0.55 -73.02
CA ALA A 154 17.65 -0.68 -73.46
C ALA A 154 16.34 -0.41 -74.23
N ARG A 155 15.51 0.54 -73.76
CA ARG A 155 14.27 0.95 -74.43
C ARG A 155 14.54 1.53 -75.81
N ALA A 156 15.59 2.35 -75.95
CA ALA A 156 15.96 2.94 -77.24
C ALA A 156 16.39 1.89 -78.28
N LEU A 157 17.02 0.80 -77.83
CA LEU A 157 17.53 -0.26 -78.71
C LEU A 157 16.49 -1.32 -79.07
N LEU A 158 15.65 -1.71 -78.11
CA LEU A 158 14.68 -2.80 -78.29
C LEU A 158 13.30 -2.32 -78.76
N ALA A 159 13.07 -0.99 -78.77
CA ALA A 159 11.77 -0.37 -79.05
C ALA A 159 10.64 -0.87 -78.12
N GLY A 160 10.99 -1.36 -76.93
CA GLY A 160 10.08 -1.96 -75.95
C GLY A 160 10.22 -3.48 -75.85
N GLY A 161 9.27 -4.12 -75.16
CA GLY A 161 9.21 -5.58 -75.01
C GLY A 161 9.06 -6.03 -73.56
N ALA A 162 8.50 -7.22 -73.37
CA ALA A 162 8.11 -7.75 -72.06
C ALA A 162 9.24 -7.72 -71.02
N ALA A 163 10.49 -7.99 -71.41
CA ALA A 163 11.64 -7.96 -70.51
C ALA A 163 11.99 -6.55 -70.01
N VAL A 164 11.88 -5.54 -70.88
CA VAL A 164 12.13 -4.14 -70.54
C VAL A 164 11.02 -3.61 -69.62
N ASP A 165 9.77 -3.99 -69.90
CA ASP A 165 8.61 -3.61 -69.09
C ASP A 165 8.65 -4.26 -67.70
N GLN A 166 9.03 -5.53 -67.62
CA GLN A 166 9.24 -6.24 -66.35
C GLN A 166 10.36 -5.59 -65.52
N ALA A 167 11.51 -5.29 -66.12
CA ALA A 167 12.62 -4.66 -65.42
C ALA A 167 12.28 -3.23 -64.97
N ALA A 168 11.52 -2.48 -65.77
CA ALA A 168 11.03 -1.16 -65.37
C ALA A 168 9.99 -1.22 -64.24
N ALA A 169 9.08 -2.19 -64.26
CA ALA A 169 8.14 -2.43 -63.18
C ALA A 169 8.86 -2.82 -61.88
N ALA A 170 9.87 -3.69 -61.96
CA ALA A 170 10.69 -4.08 -60.82
C ALA A 170 11.47 -2.89 -60.24
N LEU A 171 12.06 -2.03 -61.08
CA LEU A 171 12.71 -0.79 -60.64
C LEU A 171 11.74 0.12 -59.90
N LYS A 172 10.58 0.40 -60.49
CA LYS A 172 9.56 1.26 -59.87
C LYS A 172 9.07 0.70 -58.53
N GLN A 173 8.90 -0.62 -58.42
CA GLN A 173 8.53 -1.28 -57.16
C GLN A 173 9.64 -1.15 -56.11
N ALA A 174 10.90 -1.32 -56.49
CA ALA A 174 12.04 -1.19 -55.57
C ALA A 174 12.21 0.26 -55.05
N GLU A 175 12.00 1.26 -55.90
CA GLU A 175 12.03 2.68 -55.51
C GLU A 175 10.89 3.04 -54.56
N ALA A 176 9.67 2.56 -54.87
CA ALA A 176 8.51 2.75 -54.01
C ALA A 176 8.72 2.13 -52.62
N ALA A 177 9.22 0.88 -52.56
CA ALA A 177 9.53 0.21 -51.31
C ALA A 177 10.60 0.93 -50.50
N THR A 178 11.63 1.48 -51.15
CA THR A 178 12.69 2.26 -50.46
C THR A 178 12.12 3.56 -49.86
N THR A 179 11.25 4.24 -50.61
CA THR A 179 10.59 5.48 -50.14
C THR A 179 9.64 5.19 -48.98
N GLU A 180 8.90 4.07 -49.03
CA GLU A 180 8.02 3.63 -47.95
C GLU A 180 8.81 3.31 -46.68
N VAL A 181 9.92 2.56 -46.80
CA VAL A 181 10.81 2.25 -45.67
C VAL A 181 11.39 3.53 -45.05
N SER A 182 11.78 4.52 -45.85
CA SER A 182 12.25 5.82 -45.36
C SER A 182 11.13 6.57 -44.62
N GLY A 183 9.93 6.64 -45.18
CA GLY A 183 8.79 7.30 -44.54
C GLY A 183 8.36 6.63 -43.23
N LEU A 184 8.41 5.29 -43.17
CA LEU A 184 8.17 4.53 -41.94
C LEU A 184 9.26 4.81 -40.89
N PHE A 185 10.51 4.95 -41.30
CA PHE A 185 11.61 5.29 -40.40
C PHE A 185 11.42 6.70 -39.80
N ASP A 186 11.05 7.69 -40.61
CA ASP A 186 10.77 9.04 -40.13
C ASP A 186 9.59 9.07 -39.16
N GLN A 187 8.55 8.28 -39.42
CA GLN A 187 7.43 8.10 -38.49
C GLN A 187 7.88 7.42 -37.18
N ALA A 188 8.78 6.44 -37.25
CA ALA A 188 9.31 5.76 -36.08
C ALA A 188 10.13 6.72 -35.19
N GLU A 189 10.99 7.55 -35.80
CA GLU A 189 11.75 8.58 -35.09
C GLU A 189 10.83 9.63 -34.44
N ALA A 190 9.78 10.06 -35.15
CA ALA A 190 8.78 10.97 -34.59
C ALA A 190 8.02 10.34 -33.40
N ALA A 191 7.63 9.07 -33.51
CA ALA A 191 6.98 8.35 -32.41
C ALA A 191 7.91 8.17 -31.20
N LEU A 192 9.20 7.89 -31.43
CA LEU A 192 10.21 7.80 -30.39
C LEU A 192 10.39 9.15 -29.68
N ALA A 193 10.50 10.25 -30.43
CA ALA A 193 10.62 11.60 -29.89
C ALA A 193 9.37 12.03 -29.11
N ALA A 194 8.18 11.62 -29.54
CA ALA A 194 6.91 11.86 -28.84
C ALA A 194 6.71 10.96 -27.61
N GLY A 195 7.60 9.99 -27.35
CA GLY A 195 7.49 9.04 -26.25
C GLY A 195 6.39 7.98 -26.44
N LYS A 196 5.85 7.84 -27.66
CA LYS A 196 4.87 6.82 -28.03
C LYS A 196 5.60 5.54 -28.43
N LEU A 197 5.89 4.69 -27.44
CA LEU A 197 6.84 3.57 -27.61
C LEU A 197 6.14 2.25 -27.98
N LEU A 198 5.17 1.85 -27.16
CA LEU A 198 4.52 0.52 -27.20
C LEU A 198 3.04 0.59 -27.63
N ASP A 199 2.53 1.81 -27.85
CA ASP A 199 1.15 2.05 -28.28
C ASP A 199 0.95 1.63 -29.75
N ALA A 200 -0.30 1.55 -30.20
CA ALA A 200 -0.61 1.24 -31.60
C ALA A 200 -0.03 2.32 -32.55
N GLY A 201 0.82 1.92 -33.49
CA GLY A 201 1.62 2.84 -34.30
C GLY A 201 2.67 3.59 -33.49
N GLY A 202 3.22 2.95 -32.46
CA GLY A 202 4.33 3.43 -31.66
C GLY A 202 5.69 3.10 -32.29
N ALA A 203 6.75 3.64 -31.70
CA ALA A 203 8.12 3.56 -32.23
C ALA A 203 8.57 2.12 -32.48
N ILE A 204 8.27 1.18 -31.57
CA ILE A 204 8.69 -0.22 -31.70
C ILE A 204 8.05 -0.88 -32.92
N GLU A 205 6.74 -0.79 -33.06
CA GLU A 205 5.99 -1.36 -34.19
C GLU A 205 6.49 -0.78 -35.53
N LEU A 206 6.76 0.52 -35.57
CA LEU A 206 7.25 1.19 -36.77
C LEU A 206 8.68 0.77 -37.13
N TYR A 207 9.61 0.69 -36.16
CA TYR A 207 10.96 0.16 -36.41
C TYR A 207 10.94 -1.31 -36.82
N GLU A 208 10.06 -2.14 -36.25
CA GLU A 208 9.90 -3.54 -36.67
C GLU A 208 9.42 -3.65 -38.12
N ARG A 209 8.49 -2.80 -38.57
CA ARG A 209 8.08 -2.74 -39.98
C ARG A 209 9.22 -2.32 -40.89
N VAL A 210 10.03 -1.34 -40.47
CA VAL A 210 11.25 -0.95 -41.20
C VAL A 210 12.22 -2.13 -41.32
N LEU A 211 12.42 -2.88 -40.23
CA LEU A 211 13.29 -4.07 -40.21
C LEU A 211 12.70 -5.26 -40.99
N ALA A 212 11.39 -5.37 -41.12
CA ALA A 212 10.75 -6.36 -41.98
C ALA A 212 10.99 -6.07 -43.48
N GLY A 213 11.05 -4.79 -43.87
CA GLY A 213 11.42 -4.36 -45.22
C GLY A 213 12.93 -4.34 -45.47
N ASP A 214 13.73 -4.07 -44.44
CA ASP A 214 15.19 -4.05 -44.49
C ASP A 214 15.82 -4.50 -43.16
N ALA A 215 16.08 -5.80 -43.03
CA ALA A 215 16.63 -6.38 -41.80
C ALA A 215 18.04 -5.85 -41.44
N ALA A 216 18.78 -5.33 -42.42
CA ALA A 216 20.13 -4.80 -42.24
C ALA A 216 20.14 -3.29 -41.90
N ASN A 217 18.98 -2.65 -41.74
CA ASN A 217 18.87 -1.23 -41.42
C ASN A 217 19.41 -0.93 -40.01
N ALA A 218 20.69 -0.58 -39.93
CA ALA A 218 21.38 -0.26 -38.69
C ALA A 218 20.74 0.92 -37.90
N PRO A 219 20.30 2.02 -38.55
CA PRO A 219 19.52 3.06 -37.87
C PRO A 219 18.27 2.54 -37.18
N ALA A 220 17.47 1.69 -37.85
CA ALA A 220 16.25 1.13 -37.27
C ALA A 220 16.55 0.18 -36.08
N GLN A 221 17.61 -0.65 -36.19
CA GLN A 221 18.06 -1.46 -35.05
C GLN A 221 18.49 -0.59 -33.86
N ALA A 222 19.18 0.53 -34.11
CA ALA A 222 19.57 1.48 -33.06
C ALA A 222 18.34 2.19 -32.46
N GLY A 223 17.37 2.56 -33.29
CA GLY A 223 16.09 3.14 -32.87
C GLY A 223 15.30 2.19 -31.96
N LEU A 224 15.21 0.92 -32.32
CA LEU A 224 14.58 -0.12 -31.50
C LEU A 224 15.24 -0.25 -30.12
N ARG A 225 16.59 -0.23 -30.05
CA ARG A 225 17.33 -0.23 -28.78
C ARG A 225 17.07 1.02 -27.95
N LYS A 226 16.97 2.20 -28.58
CA LYS A 226 16.60 3.45 -27.89
C LYS A 226 15.18 3.37 -27.32
N ALA A 227 14.23 2.83 -28.07
CA ALA A 227 12.86 2.61 -27.62
C ALA A 227 12.80 1.64 -26.42
N GLY A 228 13.52 0.53 -26.49
CA GLY A 228 13.67 -0.42 -25.37
C GLY A 228 14.28 0.23 -24.12
N ALA A 229 15.35 1.02 -24.28
CA ALA A 229 15.97 1.77 -23.18
C ALA A 229 15.01 2.82 -22.56
N ALA A 230 14.23 3.52 -23.37
CA ALA A 230 13.23 4.47 -22.90
C ALA A 230 12.10 3.77 -22.12
N LEU A 231 11.65 2.60 -22.58
CA LEU A 231 10.70 1.76 -21.84
C LEU A 231 11.27 1.24 -20.53
N ALA A 232 12.55 0.85 -20.52
CA ALA A 232 13.25 0.44 -19.30
C ALA A 232 13.31 1.59 -18.28
N ALA A 233 13.59 2.82 -18.74
CA ALA A 233 13.58 4.00 -17.87
C ALA A 233 12.19 4.27 -17.27
N GLN A 234 11.12 4.20 -18.07
CA GLN A 234 9.75 4.33 -17.56
C GLN A 234 9.39 3.21 -16.56
N THR A 235 9.88 1.99 -16.79
CA THR A 235 9.66 0.86 -15.89
C THR A 235 10.40 1.04 -14.56
N ARG A 236 11.64 1.54 -14.60
CA ARG A 236 12.43 1.87 -13.41
C ARG A 236 11.77 2.95 -12.57
N GLU A 237 11.11 3.92 -13.20
CA GLU A 237 10.33 4.92 -12.48
C GLU A 237 9.14 4.29 -11.73
N LEU A 238 8.44 3.32 -12.32
CA LEU A 238 7.41 2.54 -11.62
C LEU A 238 7.98 1.76 -10.43
N LEU A 239 9.17 1.16 -10.59
CA LEU A 239 9.88 0.48 -9.50
C LEU A 239 10.25 1.45 -8.37
N ASN A 240 10.78 2.63 -8.69
CA ASN A 240 11.11 3.67 -7.72
C ASN A 240 9.88 4.19 -6.96
N GLN A 241 8.73 4.27 -7.63
CA GLN A 241 7.45 4.62 -7.02
C GLN A 241 6.83 3.48 -6.18
N GLY A 242 7.44 2.29 -6.18
CA GLY A 242 6.92 1.11 -5.50
C GLY A 242 5.69 0.48 -6.18
N LYS A 243 5.38 0.84 -7.43
CA LYS A 243 4.29 0.27 -8.23
C LYS A 243 4.73 -1.05 -8.87
N LEU A 244 4.96 -2.05 -8.03
CA LEU A 244 5.61 -3.31 -8.43
C LEU A 244 4.77 -4.13 -9.43
N ASP A 245 3.44 -4.07 -9.34
CA ASP A 245 2.53 -4.80 -10.24
C ASP A 245 2.44 -4.12 -11.62
N ASP A 246 2.42 -2.79 -11.65
CA ASP A 246 2.49 -2.03 -12.90
C ASP A 246 3.84 -2.26 -13.59
N ALA A 247 4.94 -2.23 -12.83
CA ALA A 247 6.27 -2.53 -13.34
C ALA A 247 6.36 -3.96 -13.90
N ALA A 248 5.81 -4.95 -13.20
CA ALA A 248 5.75 -6.33 -13.69
C ALA A 248 4.96 -6.44 -15.00
N SER A 249 3.79 -5.80 -15.06
CA SER A 249 2.95 -5.75 -16.26
C SER A 249 3.67 -5.08 -17.45
N ARG A 250 4.42 -4.01 -17.18
CA ARG A 250 5.24 -3.30 -18.18
C ARG A 250 6.39 -4.18 -18.68
N ILE A 251 7.09 -4.89 -17.79
CA ILE A 251 8.15 -5.84 -18.17
C ILE A 251 7.60 -6.94 -19.08
N GLU A 252 6.42 -7.50 -18.78
CA GLU A 252 5.78 -8.50 -19.63
C GLU A 252 5.29 -7.92 -20.98
N ALA A 253 4.91 -6.64 -21.02
CA ALA A 253 4.61 -5.97 -22.29
C ALA A 253 5.89 -5.78 -23.14
N ILE A 254 7.00 -5.39 -22.51
CA ILE A 254 8.31 -5.29 -23.17
C ILE A 254 8.76 -6.67 -23.65
N ALA A 255 8.58 -7.73 -22.86
CA ALA A 255 8.97 -9.09 -23.23
C ALA A 255 8.19 -9.63 -24.43
N ARG A 256 6.93 -9.23 -24.59
CA ARG A 256 6.11 -9.56 -25.77
C ARG A 256 6.51 -8.77 -27.01
N ALA A 257 6.79 -7.47 -26.85
CA ALA A 257 7.13 -6.59 -27.96
C ALA A 257 8.59 -6.75 -28.41
N LEU A 258 9.52 -6.98 -27.49
CA LEU A 258 10.95 -7.09 -27.73
C LEU A 258 11.54 -8.32 -27.03
N PRO A 259 11.24 -9.55 -27.50
CA PRO A 259 11.61 -10.79 -26.79
C PRO A 259 13.11 -10.96 -26.55
N ASN A 260 13.95 -10.40 -27.43
CA ASN A 260 15.41 -10.54 -27.40
C ASN A 260 16.13 -9.29 -26.86
N ASP A 261 15.41 -8.36 -26.21
CA ASP A 261 16.03 -7.15 -25.69
C ASP A 261 16.95 -7.44 -24.48
N PRO A 262 18.21 -6.99 -24.50
CA PRO A 262 19.13 -7.18 -23.37
C PRO A 262 18.70 -6.49 -22.06
N VAL A 263 17.74 -5.55 -22.06
CA VAL A 263 17.26 -4.91 -20.82
C VAL A 263 16.38 -5.82 -19.95
N LEU A 264 15.76 -6.85 -20.53
CA LEU A 264 14.75 -7.68 -19.85
C LEU A 264 15.29 -8.44 -18.62
N PRO A 265 16.45 -9.12 -18.69
CA PRO A 265 17.02 -9.81 -17.53
C PRO A 265 17.33 -8.83 -16.39
N THR A 266 17.85 -7.65 -16.71
CA THR A 266 18.17 -6.61 -15.74
C THR A 266 16.89 -6.08 -15.07
N LEU A 267 15.84 -5.77 -15.83
CA LEU A 267 14.56 -5.32 -15.28
C LEU A 267 13.90 -6.37 -14.38
N ARG A 268 13.98 -7.66 -14.75
CA ARG A 268 13.46 -8.76 -13.92
C ARG A 268 14.24 -8.89 -12.59
N ALA A 269 15.56 -8.72 -12.64
CA ALA A 269 16.39 -8.70 -11.43
C ALA A 269 16.06 -7.49 -10.55
N GLU A 270 15.92 -6.30 -11.12
CA GLU A 270 15.52 -5.07 -10.43
C GLU A 270 14.14 -5.22 -9.77
N LEU A 271 13.14 -5.78 -10.48
CA LEU A 271 11.83 -6.08 -9.92
C LEU A 271 11.91 -7.05 -8.74
N THR A 272 12.74 -8.10 -8.86
CA THR A 272 12.92 -9.09 -7.79
C THR A 272 13.57 -8.45 -6.55
N ALA A 273 14.60 -7.63 -6.75
CA ALA A 273 15.23 -6.88 -5.67
C ALA A 273 14.27 -5.88 -5.02
N ALA A 274 13.47 -5.16 -5.82
CA ALA A 274 12.45 -4.24 -5.33
C ALA A 274 11.39 -4.97 -4.49
N ARG A 275 10.89 -6.13 -4.94
CA ARG A 275 9.97 -6.99 -4.18
C ARG A 275 10.58 -7.46 -2.86
N ALA A 276 11.83 -7.92 -2.87
CA ALA A 276 12.53 -8.34 -1.66
C ALA A 276 12.72 -7.18 -0.66
N SER A 277 13.04 -5.98 -1.14
CA SER A 277 13.14 -4.78 -0.30
C SER A 277 11.80 -4.39 0.32
N ALA A 278 10.72 -4.47 -0.46
CA ALA A 278 9.37 -4.17 0.00
C ALA A 278 8.90 -5.18 1.06
N SER A 279 9.18 -6.48 0.88
CA SER A 279 8.88 -7.49 1.88
C SER A 279 9.68 -7.29 3.16
N ALA A 280 10.97 -6.97 3.06
CA ALA A 280 11.80 -6.68 4.23
C ALA A 280 11.30 -5.45 5.01
N ALA A 281 10.87 -4.39 4.31
CA ALA A 281 10.27 -3.21 4.93
C ALA A 281 8.95 -3.53 5.65
N LEU A 282 8.10 -4.39 5.07
CA LEU A 282 6.88 -4.87 5.72
C LEU A 282 7.19 -5.68 6.97
N GLU A 283 8.16 -6.59 6.92
CA GLU A 283 8.61 -7.36 8.08
C GLU A 283 9.18 -6.47 9.18
N GLN A 284 9.95 -5.44 8.83
CA GLN A 284 10.47 -4.48 9.80
C GLN A 284 9.33 -3.70 10.49
N ARG A 285 8.31 -3.29 9.74
CA ARG A 285 7.11 -2.63 10.30
C ARG A 285 6.34 -3.57 11.23
N LEU A 286 6.16 -4.83 10.86
CA LEU A 286 5.54 -5.85 11.71
C LEU A 286 6.29 -5.98 13.04
N LYS A 287 7.62 -6.14 13.00
CA LYS A 287 8.46 -6.22 14.20
C LYS A 287 8.35 -4.97 15.07
N ARG A 288 8.31 -3.79 14.46
CA ARG A 288 8.11 -2.52 15.19
C ARG A 288 6.73 -2.46 15.84
N GLY A 289 5.68 -2.90 15.15
CA GLY A 289 4.33 -3.01 15.71
C GLY A 289 4.27 -3.94 16.93
N GLU A 290 4.93 -5.11 16.84
CA GLU A 290 5.04 -6.07 17.95
C GLU A 290 5.81 -5.49 19.15
N GLU A 291 6.91 -4.77 18.91
CA GLU A 291 7.68 -4.11 19.97
C GLU A 291 6.87 -2.99 20.64
N LEU A 292 6.17 -2.16 19.85
CA LEU A 292 5.31 -1.11 20.37
C LEU A 292 4.19 -1.68 21.23
N LEU A 293 3.60 -2.79 20.80
CA LEU A 293 2.58 -3.50 21.56
C LEU A 293 3.13 -4.01 22.90
N ARG A 294 4.32 -4.63 22.88
CA ARG A 294 5.01 -5.10 24.09
C ARG A 294 5.37 -3.97 25.05
N SER A 295 5.72 -2.81 24.52
CA SER A 295 6.03 -1.60 25.31
C SER A 295 4.79 -0.86 25.85
N GLY A 296 3.58 -1.35 25.58
CA GLY A 296 2.32 -0.73 26.02
C GLY A 296 1.84 0.43 25.15
N ARG A 297 2.55 0.78 24.06
CA ARG A 297 2.12 1.79 23.08
C ARG A 297 1.11 1.21 22.09
N ILE A 298 -0.08 0.90 22.59
CA ILE A 298 -1.11 0.12 21.89
C ILE A 298 -1.81 0.94 20.78
N ALA A 299 -2.41 2.07 21.16
CA ALA A 299 -3.16 2.96 20.27
C ALA A 299 -3.04 4.41 20.74
N GLY A 300 -3.27 5.35 19.83
CA GLY A 300 -3.21 6.79 20.10
C GLY A 300 -3.04 7.58 18.81
N ASP A 301 -2.85 8.88 18.95
CA ASP A 301 -2.61 9.76 17.81
C ASP A 301 -1.19 9.55 17.25
N GLY A 302 -1.06 9.67 15.92
CA GLY A 302 0.21 9.50 15.21
C GLY A 302 0.55 8.04 14.85
N GLU A 303 1.79 7.83 14.38
CA GLU A 303 2.27 6.53 13.86
C GLU A 303 3.08 5.70 14.86
N ASP A 304 3.47 6.25 16.01
CA ASP A 304 4.33 5.60 17.00
C ASP A 304 3.57 4.68 17.98
N ASN A 305 2.56 3.97 17.47
CA ASN A 305 1.78 2.97 18.20
C ASN A 305 1.59 1.69 17.37
N ALA A 306 1.32 0.58 18.06
CA ALA A 306 1.17 -0.73 17.45
C ALA A 306 0.05 -0.78 16.41
N LEU A 307 -1.10 -0.17 16.73
CA LEU A 307 -2.26 -0.08 15.85
C LEU A 307 -1.92 0.53 14.48
N ALA A 308 -1.22 1.66 14.47
CA ALA A 308 -0.82 2.35 13.25
C ALA A 308 0.14 1.50 12.40
N GLN A 309 1.13 0.85 13.02
CA GLN A 309 2.08 0.00 12.30
C GLN A 309 1.39 -1.19 11.64
N PHE A 310 0.51 -1.91 12.34
CA PHE A 310 -0.22 -3.04 11.76
C PHE A 310 -1.22 -2.60 10.68
N LYS A 311 -1.93 -1.47 10.87
CA LYS A 311 -2.81 -0.91 9.83
C LYS A 311 -2.03 -0.50 8.57
N ALA A 312 -0.83 0.08 8.73
CA ALA A 312 0.01 0.45 7.59
C ALA A 312 0.48 -0.77 6.79
N VAL A 313 0.74 -1.91 7.46
CA VAL A 313 1.03 -3.19 6.79
C VAL A 313 -0.21 -3.65 6.00
N LEU A 314 -1.40 -3.63 6.60
CA LEU A 314 -2.64 -4.03 5.91
C LEU A 314 -3.05 -3.12 4.76
N ALA A 315 -2.69 -1.83 4.80
CA ALA A 315 -2.88 -0.92 3.69
C ALA A 315 -2.04 -1.29 2.45
N ARG A 316 -0.93 -2.01 2.65
CA ARG A 316 -0.06 -2.51 1.57
C ARG A 316 -0.38 -3.95 1.18
N ASP A 317 -0.68 -4.80 2.17
CA ASP A 317 -1.05 -6.19 2.00
C ASP A 317 -2.27 -6.48 2.88
N ALA A 318 -3.46 -6.34 2.29
CA ALA A 318 -4.73 -6.54 2.99
C ALA A 318 -4.89 -7.96 3.57
N ASN A 319 -4.16 -8.95 3.01
CA ASN A 319 -4.24 -10.36 3.39
C ASN A 319 -3.12 -10.78 4.35
N ASN A 320 -2.34 -9.84 4.88
CA ASN A 320 -1.24 -10.15 5.77
C ASN A 320 -1.72 -10.78 7.10
N ALA A 321 -1.56 -12.09 7.23
CA ALA A 321 -1.99 -12.84 8.41
C ALA A 321 -1.33 -12.35 9.72
N LYS A 322 -0.04 -11.98 9.68
CA LYS A 322 0.68 -11.48 10.86
C LYS A 322 0.14 -10.13 11.33
N ALA A 323 -0.14 -9.21 10.41
CA ALA A 323 -0.73 -7.92 10.77
C ALA A 323 -2.16 -8.07 11.33
N ARG A 324 -2.99 -8.95 10.75
CA ARG A 324 -4.32 -9.26 11.29
C ARG A 324 -4.23 -9.86 12.70
N ALA A 325 -3.30 -10.78 12.92
CA ALA A 325 -3.04 -11.33 14.26
C ALA A 325 -2.57 -10.23 15.24
N GLY A 326 -1.68 -9.34 14.81
CA GLY A 326 -1.25 -8.17 15.57
C GLY A 326 -2.41 -7.25 15.96
N LEU A 327 -3.33 -6.95 15.04
CA LEU A 327 -4.54 -6.19 15.35
C LEU A 327 -5.46 -6.90 16.36
N ALA A 328 -5.57 -8.23 16.28
CA ALA A 328 -6.31 -8.99 17.28
C ALA A 328 -5.64 -8.91 18.67
N GLN A 329 -4.31 -8.89 18.74
CA GLN A 329 -3.58 -8.66 19.99
C GLN A 329 -3.76 -7.22 20.51
N VAL A 330 -3.75 -6.21 19.62
CA VAL A 330 -4.08 -4.82 19.97
C VAL A 330 -5.49 -4.74 20.56
N ALA A 331 -6.48 -5.41 19.96
CA ALA A 331 -7.85 -5.43 20.48
C ALA A 331 -7.92 -6.04 21.90
N ARG A 332 -7.21 -7.15 22.15
CA ARG A 332 -7.12 -7.75 23.50
C ARG A 332 -6.47 -6.81 24.51
N ALA A 333 -5.41 -6.10 24.10
CA ALA A 333 -4.75 -5.13 24.96
C ALA A 333 -5.65 -3.92 25.28
N LEU A 334 -6.48 -3.47 24.34
CA LEU A 334 -7.49 -2.44 24.57
C LEU A 334 -8.59 -2.91 25.55
N VAL A 335 -9.04 -4.18 25.44
CA VAL A 335 -9.99 -4.77 26.42
C VAL A 335 -9.36 -4.82 27.81
N LEU A 336 -8.09 -5.20 27.93
CA LEU A 336 -7.38 -5.19 29.21
C LEU A 336 -7.31 -3.77 29.82
N GLN A 337 -7.01 -2.75 29.02
CA GLN A 337 -7.05 -1.34 29.47
C GLN A 337 -8.47 -0.91 29.85
N ALA A 338 -9.49 -1.38 29.14
CA ALA A 338 -10.88 -1.09 29.48
C ALA A 338 -11.27 -1.70 30.83
N ASN A 339 -10.85 -2.93 31.11
CA ASN A 339 -11.09 -3.57 32.41
C ASN A 339 -10.40 -2.81 33.55
N ALA A 340 -9.17 -2.33 33.34
CA ALA A 340 -8.51 -1.45 34.31
C ALA A 340 -9.27 -0.13 34.54
N ALA A 341 -9.88 0.45 33.50
CA ALA A 341 -10.74 1.63 33.64
C ALA A 341 -12.06 1.31 34.38
N LEU A 342 -12.62 0.11 34.19
CA LEU A 342 -13.78 -0.38 34.96
C LEU A 342 -13.44 -0.54 36.45
N GLU A 343 -12.27 -1.09 36.78
CA GLU A 343 -11.76 -1.19 38.16
C GLU A 343 -11.61 0.19 38.80
N GLN A 344 -11.23 1.21 38.02
CA GLN A 344 -11.13 2.61 38.44
C GLN A 344 -12.50 3.33 38.49
N SER A 345 -13.60 2.63 38.21
CA SER A 345 -14.96 3.20 38.12
C SER A 345 -15.10 4.33 37.09
N ASP A 346 -14.34 4.28 35.99
CA ASP A 346 -14.45 5.20 34.85
C ASP A 346 -15.16 4.53 33.66
N PRO A 347 -16.50 4.58 33.59
CA PRO A 347 -17.28 3.97 32.51
C PRO A 347 -17.08 4.68 31.16
N THR A 348 -16.55 5.91 31.14
CA THR A 348 -16.38 6.69 29.89
C THR A 348 -15.09 6.29 29.19
N ALA A 349 -13.99 6.14 29.94
CA ALA A 349 -12.75 5.61 29.41
C ALA A 349 -12.91 4.16 28.94
N ALA A 350 -13.56 3.31 29.76
CA ALA A 350 -13.84 1.93 29.40
C ALA A 350 -14.65 1.81 28.09
N GLU A 351 -15.72 2.58 27.92
CA GLU A 351 -16.53 2.56 26.69
C GLU A 351 -15.72 2.91 25.44
N ARG A 352 -14.91 3.98 25.50
CA ARG A 352 -14.07 4.39 24.36
C ARG A 352 -13.09 3.29 23.96
N LEU A 353 -12.44 2.65 24.93
CA LEU A 353 -11.49 1.55 24.69
C LEU A 353 -12.19 0.32 24.10
N LEU A 354 -13.36 -0.06 24.61
CA LEU A 354 -14.15 -1.19 24.09
C LEU A 354 -14.67 -0.94 22.67
N HIS A 355 -15.06 0.29 22.34
CA HIS A 355 -15.42 0.65 20.96
C HIS A 355 -14.24 0.52 19.99
N GLN A 356 -13.04 0.95 20.40
CA GLN A 356 -11.85 0.77 19.59
C GLN A 356 -11.50 -0.72 19.40
N ALA A 357 -11.62 -1.53 20.45
CA ALA A 357 -11.41 -2.97 20.38
C ALA A 357 -12.39 -3.66 19.43
N GLU A 358 -13.68 -3.28 19.46
CA GLU A 358 -14.70 -3.81 18.55
C GLU A 358 -14.38 -3.56 17.08
N ALA A 359 -13.91 -2.36 16.74
CA ALA A 359 -13.56 -2.01 15.37
C ALA A 359 -12.41 -2.86 14.80
N LEU A 360 -11.61 -3.50 15.66
CA LEU A 360 -10.46 -4.33 15.27
C LEU A 360 -10.78 -5.82 15.30
N ALA A 361 -11.55 -6.28 16.27
CA ALA A 361 -11.89 -7.68 16.46
C ALA A 361 -13.35 -7.82 16.93
N PRO A 362 -14.33 -7.67 16.03
CA PRO A 362 -15.74 -7.79 16.38
C PRO A 362 -16.05 -9.23 16.82
N GLY A 363 -16.84 -9.36 17.90
CA GLY A 363 -17.30 -10.67 18.38
C GLY A 363 -16.31 -11.47 19.22
N SER A 364 -15.25 -10.86 19.77
CA SER A 364 -14.40 -11.56 20.74
C SER A 364 -15.13 -11.79 22.08
N ALA A 365 -14.89 -12.94 22.71
CA ALA A 365 -15.51 -13.29 23.98
C ALA A 365 -15.12 -12.30 25.10
N ASP A 366 -13.85 -11.90 25.14
CA ASP A 366 -13.33 -10.94 26.12
C ASP A 366 -14.02 -9.57 26.00
N LEU A 367 -14.29 -9.10 24.78
CA LEU A 367 -15.03 -7.86 24.52
C LEU A 367 -16.48 -7.97 25.02
N ALA A 368 -17.13 -9.11 24.78
CA ALA A 368 -18.50 -9.34 25.24
C ALA A 368 -18.60 -9.36 26.77
N ALA A 369 -17.62 -9.98 27.44
CA ALA A 369 -17.52 -9.99 28.91
C ALA A 369 -17.33 -8.57 29.47
N ALA A 370 -16.34 -7.82 28.98
CA ALA A 370 -16.06 -6.45 29.43
C ALA A 370 -17.25 -5.49 29.19
N ARG A 371 -18.02 -5.70 28.11
CA ARG A 371 -19.27 -4.96 27.89
C ARG A 371 -20.36 -5.29 28.91
N GLY A 372 -20.41 -6.52 29.39
CA GLY A 372 -21.29 -6.92 30.49
C GLY A 372 -20.95 -6.15 31.76
N GLU A 373 -19.66 -6.14 32.13
CA GLU A 373 -19.16 -5.43 33.31
C GLU A 373 -19.39 -3.92 33.22
N LEU A 374 -19.19 -3.31 32.04
CA LEU A 374 -19.51 -1.88 31.81
C LEU A 374 -21.00 -1.58 32.05
N ARG A 375 -21.90 -2.46 31.57
CA ARG A 375 -23.35 -2.28 31.81
C ARG A 375 -23.68 -2.38 33.30
N GLU A 376 -23.14 -3.37 34.01
CA GLU A 376 -23.34 -3.53 35.45
C GLU A 376 -22.77 -2.33 36.24
N LEU A 377 -21.58 -1.83 35.87
CA LEU A 377 -21.02 -0.63 36.48
C LEU A 377 -21.93 0.59 36.26
N ARG A 378 -22.43 0.79 35.03
CA ARG A 378 -23.35 1.89 34.72
C ARG A 378 -24.64 1.81 35.53
N GLU A 379 -25.24 0.63 35.60
CA GLU A 379 -26.46 0.40 36.40
C GLU A 379 -26.21 0.70 37.88
N ARG A 380 -25.09 0.22 38.45
CA ARG A 380 -24.71 0.54 39.84
C ARG A 380 -24.54 2.04 40.07
N LEU A 381 -23.86 2.74 39.15
CA LEU A 381 -23.68 4.19 39.23
C LEU A 381 -25.00 4.94 39.05
N GLU A 382 -25.89 4.46 38.18
CA GLU A 382 -27.21 5.03 37.95
C GLU A 382 -28.12 4.85 39.17
N ILE A 383 -28.13 3.66 39.79
CA ILE A 383 -28.85 3.41 41.05
C ILE A 383 -28.31 4.30 42.17
N ALA A 384 -26.97 4.45 42.27
CA ALA A 384 -26.36 5.34 43.26
C ALA A 384 -26.66 6.83 43.01
N ALA A 385 -26.85 7.22 41.75
CA ALA A 385 -27.20 8.59 41.35
C ALA A 385 -28.71 8.87 41.41
N SER A 386 -29.53 7.84 41.25
CA SER A 386 -30.99 7.93 41.22
C SER A 386 -31.53 8.30 42.60
N ARG A 387 -32.03 9.52 42.71
CA ARG A 387 -32.82 9.95 43.87
C ARG A 387 -34.17 9.26 43.82
N PRO A 388 -34.74 8.81 44.96
CA PRO A 388 -36.18 8.59 45.00
C PRO A 388 -36.86 9.93 44.68
N ILE A 389 -37.52 10.01 43.52
CA ILE A 389 -38.32 11.17 43.15
C ILE A 389 -39.53 11.14 44.09
N LEU A 390 -39.57 12.07 45.04
CA LEU A 390 -40.71 12.21 45.95
C LEU A 390 -41.94 12.56 45.12
N THR A 391 -42.99 11.77 45.27
CA THR A 391 -44.33 12.10 44.74
C THR A 391 -44.82 13.44 45.32
N PRO A 392 -45.72 14.18 44.64
CA PRO A 392 -46.29 15.42 45.17
C PRO A 392 -46.89 15.25 46.58
N GLU A 393 -47.51 14.10 46.86
CA GLU A 393 -48.05 13.74 48.17
C GLU A 393 -46.95 13.57 49.22
N GLN A 394 -45.83 12.93 48.87
CA GLN A 394 -44.67 12.79 49.75
C GLN A 394 -43.96 14.13 49.99
N GLN A 395 -43.92 15.03 48.99
CA GLN A 395 -43.39 16.38 49.15
C GLN A 395 -44.23 17.21 50.12
N GLN A 396 -45.57 17.15 49.99
CA GLN A 396 -46.47 17.81 50.94
C GLN A 396 -46.32 17.24 52.36
N LYS A 397 -46.23 15.90 52.47
CA LYS A 397 -46.00 15.24 53.77
C LYS A 397 -44.65 15.68 54.37
N LEU A 398 -43.58 15.73 53.59
CA LEU A 398 -42.27 16.21 54.04
C LEU A 398 -42.34 17.66 54.54
N ALA A 399 -42.98 18.56 53.78
CA ALA A 399 -43.17 19.95 54.20
C ALA A 399 -43.97 20.04 55.52
N SER A 400 -45.01 19.22 55.68
CA SER A 400 -45.81 19.19 56.91
C SER A 400 -45.01 18.69 58.12
N LEU A 401 -44.14 17.68 57.95
CA LEU A 401 -43.28 17.15 59.01
C LEU A 401 -42.23 18.18 59.42
N LEU A 402 -41.62 18.88 58.46
CA LEU A 402 -40.65 19.94 58.74
C LEU A 402 -41.30 21.10 59.52
N ALA A 403 -42.49 21.56 59.08
CA ALA A 403 -43.22 22.61 59.78
C ALA A 403 -43.65 22.18 61.19
N ALA A 404 -44.08 20.92 61.37
CA ALA A 404 -44.42 20.37 62.68
C ALA A 404 -43.18 20.28 63.59
N ALA A 405 -42.04 19.87 63.05
CA ALA A 405 -40.78 19.78 63.79
C ALA A 405 -40.29 21.15 64.26
N GLU A 406 -40.31 22.17 63.40
CA GLU A 406 -39.95 23.54 63.75
C GLU A 406 -40.89 24.14 64.80
N LYS A 407 -42.19 23.83 64.71
CA LYS A 407 -43.17 24.26 65.71
C LYS A 407 -42.90 23.58 67.05
N ALA A 408 -42.71 22.26 67.07
CA ALA A 408 -42.38 21.52 68.28
C ALA A 408 -41.07 22.03 68.92
N ALA A 409 -40.07 22.38 68.13
CA ALA A 409 -38.81 22.98 68.60
C ALA A 409 -39.05 24.33 69.30
N ARG A 410 -39.86 25.20 68.69
CA ARG A 410 -40.25 26.51 69.24
C ARG A 410 -41.09 26.40 70.51
N ASP A 411 -41.97 25.42 70.58
CA ASP A 411 -42.84 25.16 71.73
C ASP A 411 -42.07 24.50 72.91
N GLY A 412 -40.82 24.08 72.67
CA GLY A 412 -39.98 23.39 73.66
C GLY A 412 -40.24 21.87 73.75
N ASN A 413 -41.01 21.30 72.83
CA ASN A 413 -41.29 19.87 72.75
C ASN A 413 -40.16 19.18 71.96
N LEU A 414 -38.96 19.12 72.55
CA LEU A 414 -37.74 18.72 71.81
C LEU A 414 -37.63 17.20 71.64
N VAL A 415 -37.81 16.43 72.71
CA VAL A 415 -37.80 14.95 72.72
C VAL A 415 -39.10 14.37 73.28
N LEU A 416 -39.78 15.10 74.17
CA LEU A 416 -41.10 14.75 74.69
C LEU A 416 -42.18 15.71 74.14
N PRO A 417 -43.43 15.25 73.93
CA PRO A 417 -43.90 13.86 74.06
C PRO A 417 -43.62 13.01 72.81
N PRO A 418 -43.49 11.67 72.96
CA PRO A 418 -43.07 10.79 71.86
C PRO A 418 -44.01 10.87 70.65
N GLY A 419 -43.43 10.85 69.45
CA GLY A 419 -44.13 10.91 68.17
C GLY A 419 -44.53 12.32 67.71
N SER A 420 -44.58 13.30 68.61
CA SER A 420 -44.87 14.71 68.29
C SER A 420 -43.73 15.67 68.62
N SER A 421 -42.60 15.12 69.10
CA SER A 421 -41.40 15.88 69.41
C SER A 421 -40.69 16.38 68.16
N ALA A 422 -39.93 17.47 68.30
CA ALA A 422 -39.11 18.00 67.21
C ALA A 422 -38.14 16.93 66.66
N TYR A 423 -37.51 16.16 67.55
CA TYR A 423 -36.61 15.07 67.19
C TYR A 423 -37.30 13.99 66.33
N ASP A 424 -38.48 13.53 66.74
CA ASP A 424 -39.22 12.47 66.03
C ASP A 424 -39.74 12.94 64.67
N GLN A 425 -40.18 14.19 64.58
CA GLN A 425 -40.68 14.78 63.33
C GLN A 425 -39.55 14.97 62.31
N TYR A 426 -38.37 15.43 62.72
CA TYR A 426 -37.21 15.49 61.82
C TYR A 426 -36.70 14.09 61.40
N ARG A 427 -36.70 13.10 62.31
CA ARG A 427 -36.39 11.71 61.96
C ARG A 427 -37.38 11.14 60.93
N SER A 428 -38.66 11.47 61.08
CA SER A 428 -39.71 11.06 60.15
C SER A 428 -39.55 11.73 58.78
N ALA A 429 -39.14 13.00 58.76
CA ALA A 429 -38.78 13.70 57.52
C ALA A 429 -37.58 13.03 56.81
N LEU A 430 -36.56 12.60 57.56
CA LEU A 430 -35.40 11.87 57.02
C LEU A 430 -35.74 10.45 56.56
N ALA A 431 -36.80 9.83 57.08
CA ALA A 431 -37.27 8.56 56.55
C ALA A 431 -37.90 8.70 55.16
N LEU A 432 -38.44 9.89 54.82
CA LEU A 432 -38.95 10.20 53.47
C LEU A 432 -37.82 10.67 52.54
N ASP A 433 -36.93 11.53 53.05
CA ASP A 433 -35.77 12.05 52.33
C ASP A 433 -34.53 11.98 53.22
N GLY A 434 -33.76 10.90 53.09
CA GLY A 434 -32.60 10.61 53.94
C GLY A 434 -31.46 11.64 53.88
N ARG A 435 -31.48 12.57 52.92
CA ARG A 435 -30.50 13.66 52.80
C ARG A 435 -31.15 15.04 52.85
N ASN A 436 -32.34 15.14 53.44
CA ASN A 436 -33.02 16.42 53.58
C ASN A 436 -32.19 17.40 54.42
N ALA A 437 -31.70 18.47 53.78
CA ALA A 437 -30.81 19.43 54.43
C ALA A 437 -31.49 20.16 55.61
N GLN A 438 -32.79 20.45 55.49
CA GLN A 438 -33.54 21.14 56.56
C GLN A 438 -33.72 20.24 57.78
N ALA A 439 -34.09 18.97 57.59
CA ALA A 439 -34.25 18.04 58.71
C ALA A 439 -32.92 17.73 59.42
N LEU A 440 -31.81 17.59 58.68
CA LEU A 440 -30.48 17.41 59.26
C LEU A 440 -30.04 18.62 60.07
N ALA A 441 -30.19 19.83 59.51
CA ALA A 441 -29.86 21.07 60.22
C ALA A 441 -30.74 21.26 61.47
N GLY A 442 -32.03 20.95 61.35
CA GLY A 442 -32.99 20.96 62.45
C GLY A 442 -32.56 20.08 63.63
N LEU A 443 -32.22 18.80 63.36
CA LEU A 443 -31.72 17.88 64.39
C LEU A 443 -30.44 18.36 65.05
N GLN A 444 -29.49 18.88 64.26
CA GLN A 444 -28.22 19.41 64.78
C GLN A 444 -28.42 20.65 65.67
N SER A 445 -29.49 21.42 65.44
CA SER A 445 -29.80 22.61 66.23
C SER A 445 -30.48 22.32 67.57
N LEU A 446 -31.07 21.13 67.77
CA LEU A 446 -31.87 20.83 68.97
C LEU A 446 -31.13 21.03 70.31
N PRO A 447 -29.85 20.66 70.47
CA PRO A 447 -29.11 20.98 71.70
C PRO A 447 -28.98 22.49 71.97
N GLN A 448 -28.84 23.31 70.92
CA GLN A 448 -28.87 24.77 71.07
C GLN A 448 -30.26 25.24 71.51
N VAL A 449 -31.33 24.74 70.87
CA VAL A 449 -32.71 25.09 71.25
C VAL A 449 -33.00 24.70 72.70
N ALA A 450 -32.53 23.54 73.17
CA ALA A 450 -32.69 23.13 74.58
C ALA A 450 -32.04 24.11 75.55
N ARG A 451 -30.82 24.59 75.24
CA ARG A 451 -30.10 25.58 76.04
C ARG A 451 -30.83 26.93 76.07
N ASP A 452 -31.36 27.36 74.93
CA ASP A 452 -32.09 28.63 74.84
C ASP A 452 -33.41 28.56 75.60
N GLN A 453 -34.16 27.46 75.45
CA GLN A 453 -35.41 27.23 76.18
C GLN A 453 -35.20 27.07 77.69
N PHE A 454 -34.09 26.46 78.12
CA PHE A 454 -33.67 26.43 79.52
C PHE A 454 -33.52 27.86 80.08
N ASN A 455 -32.77 28.72 79.38
CA ASN A 455 -32.55 30.10 79.82
C ASN A 455 -33.86 30.89 79.93
N ILE A 456 -34.78 30.69 78.99
CA ILE A 456 -36.13 31.28 79.02
C ILE A 456 -36.92 30.76 80.24
N ALA A 457 -36.89 29.44 80.50
CA ALA A 457 -37.62 28.83 81.61
C ALA A 457 -37.10 29.31 82.98
N ILE A 458 -35.78 29.43 83.15
CA ILE A 458 -35.15 30.02 84.33
C ILE A 458 -35.60 31.48 84.53
N GLY A 459 -35.57 32.30 83.47
CA GLY A 459 -36.01 33.70 83.54
C GLY A 459 -37.50 33.86 83.89
N GLN A 460 -38.33 32.87 83.55
CA GLN A 460 -39.76 32.84 83.88
C GLN A 460 -40.08 32.17 85.23
N GLN A 461 -39.06 31.77 86.01
CA GLN A 461 -39.23 31.03 87.27
C GLN A 461 -39.99 29.69 87.11
N LYS A 462 -39.91 29.06 85.93
CA LYS A 462 -40.52 27.76 85.62
C LYS A 462 -39.49 26.66 85.80
N LEU A 463 -39.18 26.32 87.05
CA LEU A 463 -38.06 25.43 87.38
C LEU A 463 -38.26 23.98 86.92
N ASP A 464 -39.49 23.46 86.92
CA ASP A 464 -39.80 22.13 86.40
C ASP A 464 -39.49 22.03 84.89
N ARG A 465 -39.91 23.03 84.11
CA ARG A 465 -39.60 23.14 82.68
C ARG A 465 -38.10 23.25 82.43
N ALA A 466 -37.39 24.04 83.25
CA ALA A 466 -35.94 24.17 83.14
C ALA A 466 -35.24 22.82 83.41
N ARG A 467 -35.75 22.03 84.37
CA ARG A 467 -35.26 20.66 84.61
C ARG A 467 -35.45 19.76 83.39
N ASP A 468 -36.66 19.74 82.82
CA ASP A 468 -36.97 18.95 81.63
C ASP A 468 -36.02 19.26 80.46
N PHE A 469 -35.62 20.52 80.27
CA PHE A 469 -34.67 20.91 79.23
C PHE A 469 -33.24 20.45 79.50
N VAL A 470 -32.78 20.39 80.76
CA VAL A 470 -31.48 19.80 81.12
C VAL A 470 -31.48 18.31 80.84
N ASP A 471 -32.54 17.60 81.25
CA ASP A 471 -32.69 16.16 81.02
C ASP A 471 -32.75 15.86 79.51
N THR A 472 -33.46 16.70 78.75
CA THR A 472 -33.53 16.60 77.29
C THR A 472 -32.18 16.87 76.63
N LEU A 473 -31.44 17.88 77.08
CA LEU A 473 -30.10 18.17 76.57
C LEU A 473 -29.13 17.02 76.85
N GLU A 474 -29.22 16.40 78.02
CA GLU A 474 -28.43 15.22 78.36
C GLU A 474 -28.75 14.03 77.45
N GLN A 475 -30.01 13.82 77.09
CA GLN A 475 -30.42 12.77 76.14
C GLN A 475 -29.93 13.06 74.71
N LEU A 476 -30.03 14.31 74.26
CA LEU A 476 -29.65 14.72 72.90
C LEU A 476 -28.13 14.82 72.71
N ALA A 477 -27.41 15.30 73.72
CA ALA A 477 -25.98 15.55 73.70
C ALA A 477 -25.35 15.27 75.07
N PRO A 478 -25.10 13.99 75.43
CA PRO A 478 -24.56 13.61 76.74
C PRO A 478 -23.21 14.25 77.08
N ALA A 479 -22.43 14.61 76.05
CA ALA A 479 -21.12 15.23 76.18
C ALA A 479 -21.15 16.77 76.03
N ASP A 480 -22.32 17.41 76.11
CA ASP A 480 -22.44 18.86 75.99
C ASP A 480 -21.75 19.56 77.18
N ALA A 481 -20.79 20.44 76.86
CA ALA A 481 -19.97 21.15 77.84
C ALA A 481 -20.77 22.10 78.75
N SER A 482 -21.98 22.49 78.36
CA SER A 482 -22.83 23.39 79.15
C SER A 482 -23.58 22.68 80.28
N LEU A 483 -23.75 21.35 80.22
CA LEU A 483 -24.55 20.58 81.19
C LEU A 483 -24.18 20.85 82.66
N PRO A 484 -22.89 20.86 83.08
CA PRO A 484 -22.53 21.16 84.47
C PRO A 484 -22.97 22.57 84.89
N THR A 485 -22.83 23.55 83.99
CA THR A 485 -23.19 24.95 84.27
C THR A 485 -24.70 25.11 84.37
N LEU A 486 -25.47 24.46 83.50
CA LEU A 486 -26.94 24.52 83.52
C LEU A 486 -27.49 23.84 84.78
N ARG A 487 -26.96 22.67 85.17
CA ARG A 487 -27.32 21.98 86.42
C ARG A 487 -27.04 22.83 87.64
N ALA A 488 -25.88 23.48 87.71
CA ALA A 488 -25.54 24.38 88.81
C ALA A 488 -26.50 25.57 88.90
N ARG A 489 -26.82 26.22 87.77
CA ARG A 489 -27.79 27.34 87.72
C ARG A 489 -29.20 26.94 88.13
N LEU A 490 -29.67 25.77 87.69
CA LEU A 490 -30.96 25.23 88.10
C LEU A 490 -30.98 24.92 89.61
N ALA A 491 -29.89 24.33 90.13
CA ALA A 491 -29.75 24.06 91.55
C ALA A 491 -29.79 25.35 92.39
N GLU A 492 -29.09 26.42 91.98
CA GLU A 492 -29.17 27.73 92.65
C GLU A 492 -30.60 28.28 92.65
N SER A 493 -31.30 28.21 91.51
CA SER A 493 -32.69 28.71 91.41
C SER A 493 -33.66 27.92 92.30
N LEU A 494 -33.47 26.60 92.42
CA LEU A 494 -34.24 25.75 93.33
C LEU A 494 -33.94 26.04 94.81
N LEU A 495 -32.69 26.38 95.14
CA LEU A 495 -32.31 26.79 96.50
C LEU A 495 -32.92 28.14 96.88
N ASP A 496 -32.95 29.08 95.93
CA ASP A 496 -33.64 30.36 96.11
C ASP A 496 -35.16 30.16 96.31
N GLU A 497 -35.80 29.26 95.54
CA GLU A 497 -37.20 28.88 95.79
C GLU A 497 -37.35 28.27 97.18
N ALA A 498 -36.48 27.33 97.56
CA ALA A 498 -36.55 26.67 98.86
C ALA A 498 -36.40 27.66 100.03
N GLU A 499 -35.52 28.66 99.91
CA GLU A 499 -35.41 29.77 100.88
C GLU A 499 -36.67 30.63 100.95
N GLN A 500 -37.28 30.96 99.80
CA GLN A 500 -38.55 31.69 99.77
C GLN A 500 -39.69 30.88 100.40
N ARG A 501 -39.77 29.57 100.14
CA ARG A 501 -40.76 28.66 100.76
C ARG A 501 -40.56 28.54 102.26
N VAL A 502 -39.31 28.54 102.72
CA VAL A 502 -38.95 28.63 104.14
C VAL A 502 -39.48 29.93 104.75
N ALA A 503 -39.25 31.08 104.10
CA ALA A 503 -39.75 32.37 104.58
C ALA A 503 -41.29 32.46 104.59
N GLN A 504 -41.97 31.72 103.71
CA GLN A 504 -43.42 31.59 103.64
C GLN A 504 -44.00 30.56 104.63
N ASN A 505 -43.18 29.97 105.51
CA ASN A 505 -43.56 28.91 106.45
C ASN A 505 -44.16 27.65 105.77
N ARG A 506 -43.63 27.28 104.59
CA ARG A 506 -44.02 26.09 103.79
C ARG A 506 -42.90 25.05 103.76
N PRO A 507 -42.63 24.34 104.87
CA PRO A 507 -41.46 23.46 105.00
C PRO A 507 -41.51 22.23 104.08
N GLY A 508 -42.69 21.72 103.71
CA GLY A 508 -42.84 20.59 102.80
C GLY A 508 -42.39 20.91 101.37
N ASP A 509 -42.73 22.09 100.86
CA ASP A 509 -42.33 22.54 99.52
C ASP A 509 -40.84 22.88 99.48
N ALA A 510 -40.33 23.51 100.54
CA ALA A 510 -38.92 23.80 100.68
C ALA A 510 -38.04 22.54 100.70
N ARG A 511 -38.48 21.46 101.37
CA ARG A 511 -37.77 20.17 101.36
C ARG A 511 -37.70 19.57 99.96
N ARG A 512 -38.81 19.59 99.20
CA ARG A 512 -38.83 19.09 97.83
C ARG A 512 -37.88 19.85 96.91
N ALA A 513 -37.88 21.19 97.00
CA ALA A 513 -36.96 22.03 96.24
C ALA A 513 -35.49 21.81 96.64
N LEU A 514 -35.20 21.65 97.93
CA LEU A 514 -33.86 21.31 98.44
C LEU A 514 -33.37 19.94 97.93
N GLU A 515 -34.23 18.92 97.95
CA GLU A 515 -33.91 17.57 97.44
C GLU A 515 -33.65 17.60 95.92
N ALA A 516 -34.45 18.35 95.17
CA ALA A 516 -34.23 18.55 93.74
C ALA A 516 -32.89 19.25 93.46
N ALA A 517 -32.55 20.29 94.23
CA ALA A 517 -31.25 20.97 94.12
C ALA A 517 -30.07 20.05 94.48
N ARG A 518 -30.22 19.21 95.50
CA ARG A 518 -29.20 18.21 95.92
C ARG A 518 -28.91 17.20 94.81
N GLY A 519 -29.94 16.73 94.10
CA GLY A 519 -29.80 15.81 92.98
C GLY A 519 -29.03 16.39 91.80
N LEU A 520 -29.13 17.70 91.58
CA LEU A 520 -28.48 18.41 90.46
C LEU A 520 -27.06 18.87 90.78
N SER A 521 -26.79 19.29 92.02
CA SER A 521 -25.48 19.80 92.45
C SER A 521 -25.18 19.39 93.90
N PRO A 522 -24.72 18.14 94.14
CA PRO A 522 -24.52 17.62 95.50
C PRO A 522 -23.41 18.33 96.29
N ALA A 523 -22.46 18.99 95.61
CA ALA A 523 -21.36 19.72 96.23
C ALA A 523 -21.71 21.19 96.56
N ASN A 524 -22.98 21.60 96.47
CA ASN A 524 -23.36 23.00 96.69
C ASN A 524 -23.32 23.37 98.20
N PRO A 525 -22.55 24.40 98.61
CA PRO A 525 -22.40 24.78 100.02
C PRO A 525 -23.68 25.29 100.69
N ARG A 526 -24.66 25.81 99.92
CA ARG A 526 -25.93 26.33 100.46
C ARG A 526 -26.86 25.23 100.98
N LEU A 527 -26.67 23.98 100.52
CA LEU A 527 -27.51 22.84 100.92
C LEU A 527 -27.51 22.63 102.44
N GLY A 528 -26.35 22.65 103.08
CA GLY A 528 -26.22 22.38 104.51
C GLY A 528 -26.87 23.45 105.40
N ALA A 529 -26.68 24.73 105.05
CA ALA A 529 -27.25 25.84 105.79
C ALA A 529 -28.80 25.85 105.72
N LEU A 530 -29.36 25.54 104.54
CA LEU A 530 -30.80 25.51 104.35
C LEU A 530 -31.47 24.27 104.98
N GLU A 531 -30.78 23.12 104.96
CA GLU A 531 -31.23 21.91 105.66
C GLU A 531 -31.28 22.09 107.18
N GLN A 532 -30.31 22.83 107.75
CA GLN A 532 -30.35 23.19 109.17
C GLN A 532 -31.57 24.07 109.49
N LYS A 533 -31.83 25.12 108.71
CA LYS A 533 -33.01 26.00 108.87
C LYS A 533 -34.33 25.22 108.81
N LEU A 534 -34.45 24.25 107.89
CA LEU A 534 -35.64 23.41 107.76
C LEU A 534 -35.85 22.45 108.95
N ARG A 535 -34.76 21.96 109.57
CA ARG A 535 -34.83 21.16 110.80
C ARG A 535 -35.29 22.01 111.99
N GLU A 536 -34.83 23.25 112.09
CA GLU A 536 -35.23 24.19 113.15
C GLU A 536 -36.71 24.58 113.04
N LEU A 537 -37.21 24.87 111.83
CA LEU A 537 -38.63 25.15 111.57
C LEU A 537 -39.55 23.95 111.85
N GLY A 538 -39.12 22.73 111.52
CA GLY A 538 -39.89 21.52 111.83
C GLY A 538 -40.05 21.28 113.34
N ARG A 539 -38.98 21.51 114.11
CA ARG A 539 -39.02 21.41 115.58
C ARG A 539 -39.93 22.46 116.22
N ALA A 540 -40.01 23.67 115.64
CA ALA A 540 -40.89 24.73 116.10
C ALA A 540 -42.38 24.41 115.83
N ALA A 541 -42.70 23.70 114.74
CA ALA A 541 -44.06 23.29 114.40
C ALA A 541 -44.57 22.11 115.25
N ASP A 542 -43.75 21.08 115.47
CA ASP A 542 -44.13 19.90 116.28
C ASP A 542 -44.21 20.18 117.79
N GLY A 543 -43.56 21.25 118.27
CA GLY A 543 -43.62 21.71 119.66
C GLY A 543 -44.87 22.53 120.03
N GLY A 544 -45.70 22.91 119.04
CA GLY A 544 -46.87 23.77 119.23
C GLY A 544 -48.23 23.06 119.35
N SER A 545 -48.28 21.74 119.15
CA SER A 545 -49.47 20.91 119.32
C SER A 545 -49.33 19.98 120.53
N ARG A 546 -49.58 20.55 121.72
CA ARG A 546 -50.02 19.82 122.91
C ARG A 546 -51.32 20.41 123.40
#